data_AF-A0A6J4MNE5-F1
#
_entry.id   AF-A0A6J4MNE5-F1
#
_cell.length_a   1.000
_cell.length_b   1.000
_cell.length_c   1.000
_cell.angle_alpha   90.00
_cell.angle_beta   90.00
_cell.angle_gamma   90.00
#
_symmetry.space_group_name_H-M   'P 1'
#
loop_
_entity.id
_entity.type
_entity.pdbx_description
1 polymer ?
#
loop_
_entity_poly.entity_id
_entity_poly.type
_entity_poly.pdbx_seq_one_letter_code
_entity_poly.pdbx_strand_id
1 'polypeptide(L)'
;MNASRISWIALAVALLSLLANGILLSKLRNPERLAAPAIGRALDRLETSDATIRYQVKIPSRTPLHFDVPFDQTYRIRLNATFPINTTVAVPLKGPLGTYTVRLPIRTSIPVKTDMPLRLRDTFRVRTQTQTEYVIPLEIRIRDLPLDELRKSLEP
;
A
#
# COMPACT_ATOMS: atom_id res chain seq x y z
N MET A 1 65.44 -15.80 54.80
CA MET A 1 65.60 -16.62 53.58
C MET A 1 64.24 -16.90 52.93
N ASN A 2 63.41 -15.86 52.71
CA ASN A 2 61.98 -16.05 52.33
C ASN A 2 61.55 -15.23 51.10
N ALA A 3 62.38 -14.28 50.65
CA ALA A 3 62.04 -13.38 49.54
C ALA A 3 61.95 -14.10 48.19
N SER A 4 62.75 -15.15 47.95
CA SER A 4 62.72 -15.90 46.70
C SER A 4 61.40 -16.66 46.51
N ARG A 5 60.85 -17.29 47.56
CA ARG A 5 59.59 -18.06 47.47
C ARG A 5 58.37 -17.17 47.20
N ILE A 6 58.35 -15.97 47.78
CA ILE A 6 57.25 -15.01 47.58
C ILE A 6 57.25 -14.49 46.14
N SER A 7 58.43 -14.26 45.55
CA SER A 7 58.56 -13.81 44.16
C SER A 7 57.99 -14.82 43.15
N TRP A 8 58.19 -16.12 43.38
CA TRP A 8 57.65 -17.17 42.49
C TRP A 8 56.13 -17.28 42.57
N ILE A 9 55.55 -17.10 43.76
CA ILE A 9 54.08 -17.09 43.94
C ILE A 9 53.48 -15.86 43.25
N ALA A 10 54.08 -14.68 43.40
CA ALA A 10 53.64 -13.47 42.72
C ALA A 10 53.68 -13.62 41.19
N LEU A 11 54.73 -14.28 40.66
CA LEU A 11 54.87 -14.56 39.24
C LEU A 11 53.81 -15.56 38.74
N ALA A 12 53.50 -16.61 39.52
CA ALA A 12 52.45 -17.56 39.19
C ALA A 12 51.05 -16.90 39.16
N VAL A 13 50.76 -16.04 40.14
CA VAL A 13 49.49 -15.29 40.19
C VAL A 13 49.39 -14.28 39.04
N ALA A 14 50.49 -13.60 38.70
CA ALA A 14 50.53 -12.68 37.57
C ALA A 14 50.31 -13.39 36.23
N LEU A 15 50.92 -14.57 36.03
CA LEU A 15 50.70 -15.40 34.84
C LEU A 15 49.25 -15.90 34.75
N LEU A 16 48.67 -16.33 35.87
CA LEU A 16 47.28 -16.76 35.92
C LEU A 16 46.31 -15.61 35.59
N SER A 17 46.58 -14.42 36.14
CA SER A 17 45.81 -13.21 35.87
C SER A 17 45.93 -12.78 34.40
N LEU A 18 47.13 -12.90 33.81
CA LEU A 18 47.37 -12.60 32.40
C LEU A 18 46.64 -13.59 31.47
N LEU A 19 46.63 -14.88 31.81
CA LEU A 19 45.88 -15.91 31.08
C LEU A 19 44.38 -15.67 31.16
N ALA A 20 43.86 -15.38 32.36
CA ALA A 20 42.45 -15.06 32.56
C ALA A 20 42.04 -13.83 31.75
N ASN A 21 42.83 -12.76 31.79
CA ASN A 21 42.61 -11.56 30.99
C ASN A 21 42.74 -11.83 29.49
N GLY A 22 43.70 -12.64 29.06
CA GLY A 22 43.86 -13.03 27.66
C GLY A 22 42.67 -13.82 27.12
N ILE A 23 42.12 -14.74 27.93
CA ILE A 23 40.90 -15.49 27.59
C ILE A 23 39.69 -14.56 27.51
N LEU A 24 39.53 -13.64 28.47
CA LEU A 24 38.47 -12.64 28.44
C LEU A 24 38.58 -11.76 27.19
N LEU A 25 39.77 -11.26 26.89
CA LEU A 25 40.01 -10.42 25.71
C LEU A 25 39.75 -11.19 24.40
N SER A 26 40.09 -12.48 24.35
CA SER A 26 39.79 -13.36 23.21
C SER A 26 38.28 -13.58 23.02
N LYS A 27 37.52 -13.71 24.13
CA LYS A 27 36.05 -13.77 24.09
C LYS A 27 35.41 -12.44 23.69
N LEU A 28 35.99 -11.31 24.09
CA LEU A 28 35.53 -9.98 23.68
C LEU A 28 35.92 -9.61 22.24
N ARG A 29 36.85 -10.34 21.61
CA ARG A 29 37.30 -10.08 20.23
C ARG A 29 36.25 -10.48 19.18
N ASN A 30 35.25 -11.28 19.56
CA ASN A 30 34.06 -11.61 18.76
C ASN A 30 32.79 -11.28 19.55
N PRO A 31 32.51 -9.99 19.82
CA PRO A 31 31.34 -9.58 20.62
C PRO A 31 30.03 -10.05 19.99
N GLU A 32 30.01 -10.23 18.67
CA GLU A 32 28.88 -10.71 17.87
C GLU A 32 28.37 -12.09 18.32
N ARG A 33 29.27 -13.02 18.69
CA ARG A 33 28.89 -14.40 19.05
C ARG A 33 28.20 -14.51 20.41
N LEU A 34 28.41 -13.54 21.29
CA LEU A 34 27.77 -13.49 22.62
C LEU A 34 26.57 -12.54 22.63
N ALA A 35 26.60 -11.47 21.84
CA ALA A 35 25.51 -10.50 21.74
C ALA A 35 24.32 -11.04 20.94
N ALA A 36 24.55 -11.69 19.80
CA ALA A 36 23.47 -12.21 18.95
C ALA A 36 22.49 -13.15 19.69
N PRO A 37 22.94 -14.19 20.42
CA PRO A 37 22.02 -15.06 21.15
C PRO A 37 21.36 -14.38 22.36
N ALA A 38 21.98 -13.35 22.96
CA ALA A 38 21.38 -12.59 24.04
C ALA A 38 20.26 -11.67 23.53
N ILE A 39 20.47 -11.04 22.38
CA ILE A 39 19.48 -10.18 21.70
C ILE A 39 18.33 -11.04 21.16
N GLY A 40 18.61 -12.20 20.57
CA GLY A 40 17.58 -13.15 20.11
C GLY A 40 16.63 -13.56 21.24
N ARG A 41 17.16 -13.94 22.42
CA ARG A 41 16.31 -14.29 23.58
C ARG A 41 15.51 -13.11 24.14
N ALA A 42 16.01 -11.88 24.00
CA ALA A 42 15.26 -10.70 24.39
C ALA A 42 14.09 -10.46 23.41
N LEU A 43 14.36 -10.56 22.10
CA LEU A 43 13.35 -10.44 21.05
C LEU A 43 12.26 -11.51 21.18
N ASP A 44 12.59 -12.78 21.44
CA ASP A 44 11.60 -13.85 21.63
C ASP A 44 10.63 -13.54 22.80
N ARG A 45 11.15 -12.96 23.90
CA ARG A 45 10.34 -12.53 25.05
C ARG A 45 9.44 -11.33 24.70
N LEU A 46 9.94 -10.42 23.89
CA LEU A 46 9.20 -9.24 23.41
C LEU A 46 8.11 -9.63 22.40
N GLU A 47 8.36 -10.64 21.56
CA GLU A 47 7.41 -11.19 20.60
C GLU A 47 6.28 -11.97 21.29
N THR A 48 6.60 -12.71 22.35
CA THR A 48 5.61 -13.45 23.17
C THR A 48 4.82 -12.51 24.10
N SER A 49 5.29 -11.28 24.31
CA SER A 49 4.62 -10.30 25.15
C SER A 49 3.60 -9.50 24.33
N ASP A 50 2.38 -9.30 24.84
CA ASP A 50 1.39 -8.36 24.29
C ASP A 50 1.77 -6.88 24.52
N ALA A 51 3.08 -6.61 24.62
CA ALA A 51 3.60 -5.27 24.80
C ALA A 51 3.23 -4.40 23.59
N THR A 52 2.76 -3.20 23.89
CA THR A 52 2.31 -2.22 22.90
C THR A 52 3.20 -0.99 23.01
N ILE A 53 3.81 -0.58 21.90
CA ILE A 53 4.59 0.65 21.81
C ILE A 53 3.62 1.78 21.49
N ARG A 54 3.51 2.74 22.40
CA ARG A 54 2.72 3.95 22.21
C ARG A 54 3.63 5.08 21.72
N TYR A 55 3.40 5.53 20.50
CA TYR A 55 4.12 6.67 19.93
C TYR A 55 3.13 7.74 19.48
N GLN A 56 3.41 8.99 19.80
CA GLN A 56 2.58 10.12 19.38
C GLN A 56 3.23 10.77 18.16
N VAL A 57 2.64 10.55 16.99
CA VAL A 57 3.06 11.24 15.77
C VAL A 57 2.41 12.61 15.75
N LYS A 58 3.23 13.67 15.75
CA LYS A 58 2.78 15.05 15.62
C LYS A 58 2.84 15.46 14.16
N ILE A 59 1.68 15.77 13.58
CA ILE A 59 1.58 16.33 12.22
C ILE A 59 1.44 17.85 12.36
N PRO A 60 2.44 18.63 11.91
CA PRO A 60 2.38 20.08 12.02
C PRO A 60 1.25 20.67 11.18
N SER A 61 0.78 21.84 11.57
CA SER A 61 -0.17 22.63 10.78
C SER A 61 0.45 23.01 9.43
N ARG A 62 -0.40 23.16 8.40
CA ARG A 62 -0.04 23.40 7.00
C ARG A 62 0.65 22.23 6.29
N THR A 63 0.54 21.02 6.81
CA THR A 63 1.00 19.82 6.11
C THR A 63 0.14 19.63 4.85
N PRO A 64 0.75 19.55 3.65
CA PRO A 64 0.01 19.35 2.41
C PRO A 64 -0.55 17.93 2.37
N LEU A 65 -1.85 17.82 2.13
CA LEU A 65 -2.56 16.57 1.97
C LEU A 65 -3.04 16.43 0.52
N HIS A 66 -2.75 15.28 -0.07
CA HIS A 66 -3.14 14.93 -1.43
C HIS A 66 -4.12 13.78 -1.36
N PHE A 67 -5.34 14.00 -1.84
CA PHE A 67 -6.37 12.97 -1.91
C PHE A 67 -6.83 12.83 -3.36
N ASP A 68 -6.85 11.59 -3.84
CA ASP A 68 -7.46 11.25 -5.12
C ASP A 68 -8.86 10.69 -4.81
N VAL A 69 -9.91 11.44 -5.18
CA VAL A 69 -11.30 11.05 -4.93
C VAL A 69 -11.88 10.46 -6.22
N PRO A 70 -12.10 9.13 -6.29
CA PRO A 70 -12.72 8.51 -7.45
C PRO A 70 -14.21 8.83 -7.49
N PHE A 71 -14.69 9.23 -8.66
CA PHE A 71 -16.09 9.50 -8.95
C PHE A 71 -16.56 8.55 -10.06
N ASP A 72 -17.40 7.58 -9.72
CA ASP A 72 -18.05 6.67 -10.68
C ASP A 72 -19.58 6.92 -10.61
N GLN A 73 -20.11 7.64 -11.60
CA GLN A 73 -21.54 7.87 -11.73
C GLN A 73 -22.07 7.37 -13.07
N THR A 74 -23.19 6.66 -13.01
CA THR A 74 -23.91 6.18 -14.21
C THR A 74 -25.16 7.05 -14.41
N TYR A 75 -25.19 7.78 -15.51
CA TYR A 75 -26.36 8.55 -15.94
C TYR A 75 -27.13 7.79 -17.01
N ARG A 76 -28.46 7.85 -16.97
CA ARG A 76 -29.32 7.35 -18.06
C ARG A 76 -29.79 8.56 -18.86
N ILE A 77 -29.26 8.72 -20.07
CA ILE A 77 -29.75 9.74 -20.98
C ILE A 77 -30.82 9.12 -21.89
N ARG A 78 -31.87 9.88 -22.17
CA ARG A 78 -32.93 9.48 -23.10
C ARG A 78 -32.77 10.25 -24.40
N LEU A 79 -32.39 9.54 -25.46
CA LEU A 79 -32.36 10.10 -26.80
C LEU A 79 -33.75 9.95 -27.44
N ASN A 80 -34.35 11.08 -27.80
CA ASN A 80 -35.60 11.14 -28.56
C ASN A 80 -35.30 11.80 -29.90
N ALA A 81 -35.22 11.02 -30.98
CA ALA A 81 -34.97 11.52 -32.33
C ALA A 81 -36.08 11.05 -33.27
N THR A 82 -36.49 11.90 -34.23
CA THR A 82 -37.48 11.55 -35.25
C THR A 82 -36.81 11.61 -36.60
N PHE A 83 -36.78 10.48 -37.31
CA PHE A 83 -36.22 10.41 -38.67
C PHE A 83 -37.34 10.54 -39.70
N PRO A 84 -37.36 11.62 -40.51
CA PRO A 84 -38.30 11.76 -41.60
C PRO A 84 -37.85 10.93 -42.80
N ILE A 85 -38.73 10.07 -43.30
CA ILE A 85 -38.56 9.33 -44.56
C ILE A 85 -39.45 10.00 -45.60
N ASN A 86 -38.80 10.53 -46.65
CA ASN A 86 -39.46 11.09 -47.83
C ASN A 86 -38.91 10.35 -49.05
N THR A 87 -39.68 9.39 -49.58
CA THR A 87 -39.29 8.63 -50.77
C THR A 87 -40.46 8.49 -51.73
N THR A 88 -40.17 8.29 -53.01
CA THR A 88 -41.18 8.04 -54.05
C THR A 88 -40.94 6.66 -54.62
N VAL A 89 -41.90 5.76 -54.44
CA VAL A 89 -41.81 4.38 -54.94
C VAL A 89 -42.66 4.24 -56.20
N ALA A 90 -42.10 3.60 -57.22
CA ALA A 90 -42.81 3.28 -58.46
C ALA A 90 -43.44 1.89 -58.33
N VAL A 91 -44.77 1.82 -58.30
CA VAL A 91 -45.52 0.57 -58.20
C VAL A 91 -46.10 0.22 -59.58
N PRO A 92 -45.70 -0.91 -60.19
CA PRO A 92 -46.32 -1.39 -61.42
C PRO A 92 -47.67 -2.04 -61.11
N LEU A 93 -48.73 -1.54 -61.74
CA LEU A 93 -50.08 -2.10 -61.66
C LEU A 93 -50.42 -2.78 -63.00
N LYS A 94 -50.92 -4.01 -62.94
CA LYS A 94 -51.43 -4.73 -64.12
C LYS A 94 -52.93 -4.47 -64.27
N GLY A 95 -53.31 -3.88 -65.41
CA GLY A 95 -54.70 -3.73 -65.82
C GLY A 95 -55.01 -4.50 -67.10
N PRO A 96 -56.28 -4.51 -67.54
CA PRO A 96 -56.72 -5.22 -68.75
C PRO A 96 -56.08 -4.69 -70.05
N LEU A 97 -55.49 -3.49 -70.03
CA LEU A 97 -54.83 -2.84 -71.18
C LEU A 97 -53.29 -2.80 -71.08
N GLY A 98 -52.69 -3.54 -70.14
CA GLY A 98 -51.24 -3.59 -69.96
C GLY A 98 -50.78 -3.17 -68.56
N THR A 99 -49.46 -2.96 -68.40
CA THR A 99 -48.85 -2.57 -67.12
C THR A 99 -48.58 -1.07 -67.10
N TYR A 100 -49.11 -0.36 -66.11
CA TYR A 100 -48.84 1.07 -65.92
C TYR A 100 -48.16 1.29 -64.57
N THR A 101 -47.22 2.23 -64.53
CA THR A 101 -46.42 2.51 -63.32
C THR A 101 -46.95 3.76 -62.64
N VAL A 102 -47.38 3.64 -61.39
CA VAL A 102 -47.84 4.77 -60.57
C VAL A 102 -46.77 5.13 -59.56
N ARG A 103 -46.45 6.42 -59.45
CA ARG A 103 -45.50 6.95 -58.46
C ARG A 103 -46.26 7.30 -57.18
N LEU A 104 -46.02 6.55 -56.11
CA LEU A 104 -46.58 6.84 -54.79
C LEU A 104 -45.54 7.55 -53.91
N PRO A 105 -45.83 8.76 -53.41
CA PRO A 105 -45.00 9.39 -52.39
C PRO A 105 -45.27 8.74 -51.03
N ILE A 106 -44.21 8.21 -50.40
CA ILE A 106 -44.23 7.72 -49.03
C ILE A 106 -43.62 8.79 -48.13
N ARG A 107 -44.44 9.31 -47.22
CA ARG A 107 -44.02 10.25 -46.17
C ARG A 107 -44.33 9.61 -44.83
N THR A 108 -43.29 9.20 -44.11
CA THR A 108 -43.45 8.63 -42.78
C THR A 108 -42.36 9.15 -41.86
N SER A 109 -42.66 9.23 -40.58
CA SER A 109 -41.72 9.65 -39.54
C SER A 109 -41.54 8.49 -38.57
N ILE A 110 -40.31 8.00 -38.43
CA ILE A 110 -40.01 6.93 -37.50
C ILE A 110 -39.44 7.56 -36.21
N PRO A 111 -40.15 7.46 -35.07
CA PRO A 111 -39.62 7.89 -33.79
C PRO A 111 -38.63 6.85 -33.27
N VAL A 112 -37.41 7.29 -32.96
CA VAL A 112 -36.39 6.47 -32.29
C VAL A 112 -36.26 6.98 -30.85
N LYS A 113 -36.57 6.09 -29.90
CA LYS A 113 -36.43 6.32 -28.47
C LYS A 113 -35.41 5.31 -27.94
N THR A 114 -34.29 5.80 -27.42
CA THR A 114 -33.24 4.94 -26.89
C THR A 114 -32.74 5.50 -25.56
N ASP A 115 -32.77 4.66 -24.53
CA ASP A 115 -32.16 4.96 -23.24
C ASP A 115 -30.73 4.40 -23.25
N MET A 116 -29.73 5.27 -23.20
CA MET A 116 -28.32 4.86 -23.20
C MET A 116 -27.68 5.12 -21.82
N PRO A 117 -27.04 4.12 -21.21
CA PRO A 117 -26.28 4.32 -19.99
C PRO A 117 -24.93 4.98 -20.31
N LEU A 118 -24.69 6.16 -19.75
CA LEU A 118 -23.41 6.83 -19.78
C LEU A 118 -22.72 6.63 -18.43
N ARG A 119 -21.52 6.07 -18.45
CA ARG A 119 -20.67 5.93 -17.25
C ARG A 119 -19.60 7.01 -17.29
N LEU A 120 -19.65 7.93 -16.33
CA LEU A 120 -18.56 8.89 -16.10
C LEU A 120 -17.69 8.33 -14.97
N ARG A 121 -16.44 8.06 -15.31
CA ARG A 121 -15.38 7.72 -14.37
C ARG A 121 -14.35 8.81 -14.42
N ASP A 122 -14.19 9.52 -13.32
CA ASP A 122 -13.18 10.56 -13.18
C ASP A 122 -12.54 10.49 -11.81
N THR A 123 -11.34 11.02 -11.68
CA THR A 123 -10.60 11.07 -10.41
C THR A 123 -10.20 12.50 -10.16
N PHE A 124 -10.83 13.13 -9.17
CA PHE A 124 -10.50 14.50 -8.79
C PHE A 124 -9.33 14.49 -7.80
N ARG A 125 -8.27 15.22 -8.14
CA ARG A 125 -7.14 15.43 -7.23
C ARG A 125 -7.41 16.64 -6.35
N VAL A 126 -7.72 16.40 -5.08
CA VAL A 126 -7.93 17.45 -4.08
C VAL A 126 -6.62 17.72 -3.36
N ARG A 127 -6.20 18.99 -3.35
CA ARG A 127 -5.03 19.47 -2.59
C ARG A 127 -5.55 20.33 -1.44
N THR A 128 -5.30 19.91 -0.21
CA THR A 128 -5.69 20.68 0.98
C THR A 128 -4.54 20.71 1.98
N GLN A 129 -4.63 21.57 2.99
CA GLN A 129 -3.62 21.70 4.04
C GLN A 129 -4.28 21.48 5.40
N THR A 130 -3.55 20.87 6.33
CA THR A 130 -4.01 20.76 7.72
C THR A 130 -4.14 22.15 8.35
N GLN A 131 -5.30 22.49 8.91
CA GLN A 131 -5.52 23.80 9.53
C GLN A 131 -4.98 23.86 10.97
N THR A 132 -4.94 22.73 11.65
CA THR A 132 -4.49 22.59 13.04
C THR A 132 -3.42 21.52 13.13
N GLU A 133 -2.64 21.55 14.22
CA GLU A 133 -1.75 20.44 14.56
C GLU A 133 -2.60 19.23 14.95
N TYR A 134 -2.25 18.06 14.42
CA TYR A 134 -2.91 16.80 14.76
C TYR A 134 -1.91 15.88 15.45
N VAL A 135 -2.30 15.33 16.59
CA VAL A 135 -1.53 14.31 17.31
C VAL A 135 -2.23 12.98 17.11
N ILE A 136 -1.60 12.08 16.35
CA ILE A 136 -2.13 10.74 16.12
C ILE A 136 -1.45 9.80 17.12
N PRO A 137 -2.19 9.24 18.11
CA PRO A 137 -1.67 8.19 18.96
C PRO A 137 -1.56 6.91 18.13
N LEU A 138 -0.33 6.49 17.86
CA LEU A 138 -0.04 5.23 17.19
C LEU A 138 0.25 4.18 18.26
N GLU A 139 -0.56 3.12 18.29
CA GLU A 139 -0.33 1.95 19.12
C GLU A 139 0.13 0.81 18.22
N ILE A 140 1.43 0.49 18.26
CA ILE A 140 2.00 -0.62 17.50
C ILE A 140 2.16 -1.80 18.47
N ARG A 141 1.55 -2.94 18.15
CA ARG A 141 1.78 -4.17 18.92
C ARG A 141 3.12 -4.77 18.46
N ILE A 142 3.94 -5.20 19.41
CA ILE A 142 5.29 -5.67 19.10
C ILE A 142 5.26 -6.92 18.21
N ARG A 143 4.24 -7.77 18.35
CA ARG A 143 3.99 -8.93 17.49
C ARG A 143 3.69 -8.62 16.01
N ASP A 144 3.25 -7.38 15.73
CA ASP A 144 2.93 -6.95 14.36
C ASP A 144 4.15 -6.30 13.67
N LEU A 145 5.27 -6.16 14.39
CA LEU A 145 6.54 -5.70 13.84
C LEU A 145 7.29 -6.87 13.19
N PRO A 146 7.95 -6.66 12.04
CA PRO A 146 8.77 -7.69 11.39
C PRO A 146 10.11 -7.88 12.13
N LEU A 147 10.05 -8.38 13.37
CA LEU A 147 11.22 -8.65 14.21
C LEU A 147 12.12 -9.74 13.61
N ASP A 148 11.57 -10.59 12.76
CA ASP A 148 12.30 -11.61 12.00
C ASP A 148 13.34 -11.01 11.05
N GLU A 149 13.02 -9.89 10.38
CA GLU A 149 13.97 -9.21 9.48
C GLU A 149 15.10 -8.58 10.28
N LEU A 150 14.79 -8.01 11.44
CA LEU A 150 15.78 -7.48 12.37
C LEU A 150 16.69 -8.61 12.89
N ARG A 151 16.13 -9.77 13.25
CA ARG A 151 16.89 -10.95 13.67
C ARG A 151 17.84 -11.42 12.58
N LYS A 152 17.36 -11.53 11.34
CA LYS A 152 18.16 -11.94 10.18
C LYS A 152 19.31 -10.98 9.87
N SER A 153 19.16 -9.68 10.20
CA SER A 153 20.23 -8.68 10.06
C SER A 153 21.31 -8.75 11.15
N LEU A 154 21.01 -9.43 12.26
CA LEU A 154 21.92 -9.60 13.40
C LEU A 154 22.62 -10.97 13.39
N GLU A 155 22.18 -11.89 12.54
CA GLU A 155 22.89 -13.13 12.23
C GLU A 155 23.90 -12.85 11.10
N PRO A 156 25.22 -13.04 11.33
CA PRO A 156 26.25 -12.80 10.31
C PRO A 156 26.25 -13.82 9.17
#